data_AF-X1N455-F1
#
_entry.id   AF-X1N455-F1
#
_cell.length_a   1.000
_cell.length_b   1.000
_cell.length_c   1.000
_cell.angle_alpha   90.00
_cell.angle_beta   90.00
_cell.angle_gamma   90.00
#
_symmetry.space_group_name_H-M   'P 1'
#
loop_
_entity.id
_entity.type
_entity.pdbx_description
1 polymer ?
#
loop_
_entity_poly.entity_id
_entity_poly.type
_entity_poly.pdbx_seq_one_letter_code
_entity_poly.pdbx_strand_id
1 'polypeptide(L)'
;MHLNWPTNIVKNCMAIKKEENVQVWVDDDTLEIGKILVKEIQDAGATPLLVVFPDSIRPIHKYPDILFSTAKDTDAIITILSKLYDEEHGANLSAFPVFLESGVRWAFTFDSNMDIMEHEMTADFKEI
;
A
#
# COMPACT_ATOMS: atom_id res chain seq x y z
N MET A 1 13.31 -10.36 19.74
CA MET A 1 11.85 -10.43 19.51
C MET A 1 11.61 -9.73 18.18
N HIS A 2 11.40 -10.48 17.09
CA HIS A 2 11.20 -9.87 15.78
C HIS A 2 9.83 -9.18 15.75
N LEU A 3 9.83 -7.85 15.66
CA LEU A 3 8.65 -7.09 15.31
C LEU A 3 8.37 -7.38 13.82
N ASN A 4 7.17 -7.87 13.52
CA ASN A 4 6.78 -8.21 12.16
C ASN A 4 6.24 -6.93 11.50
N TRP A 5 7.04 -6.27 10.65
CA TRP A 5 6.65 -5.06 9.90
C TRP A 5 5.26 -5.13 9.21
N PRO A 6 4.77 -6.28 8.69
CA PRO A 6 3.43 -6.37 8.11
C PRO A 6 2.36 -6.08 9.14
N THR A 7 2.51 -6.62 10.36
CA THR A 7 1.57 -6.39 11.46
C THR A 7 1.53 -4.92 11.85
N ASN A 8 2.69 -4.24 11.88
CA ASN A 8 2.75 -2.81 12.15
C ASN A 8 1.97 -2.00 11.10
N ILE A 9 2.19 -2.27 9.82
CA ILE A 9 1.49 -1.57 8.74
C ILE A 9 -0.01 -1.84 8.81
N VAL A 10 -0.42 -3.11 8.85
CA VAL A 10 -1.83 -3.50 8.76
C VAL A 10 -2.61 -3.11 10.00
N LYS A 11 -2.11 -3.43 11.20
CA LYS A 11 -2.89 -3.27 12.44
C LYS A 11 -2.70 -1.92 13.11
N ASN A 12 -1.50 -1.35 13.05
CA ASN A 12 -1.19 -0.13 13.81
C ASN A 12 -1.29 1.12 12.92
N CYS A 13 -0.59 1.14 11.78
CA CYS A 13 -0.56 2.31 10.90
C CYS A 13 -1.89 2.50 10.17
N MET A 14 -2.40 1.42 9.55
CA MET A 14 -3.60 1.48 8.73
C MET A 14 -4.88 1.15 9.50
N ALA A 15 -4.74 0.59 10.71
CA ALA A 15 -5.82 0.17 11.58
C ALA A 15 -6.89 -0.65 10.83
N ILE A 16 -6.44 -1.58 9.98
CA ILE A 16 -7.33 -2.42 9.16
C ILE A 16 -8.25 -3.25 10.06
N LYS A 17 -9.54 -3.22 9.73
CA LYS A 17 -10.60 -3.92 10.45
C LYS A 17 -11.10 -5.11 9.66
N LYS A 18 -11.74 -6.04 10.37
CA LYS A 18 -12.47 -7.16 9.77
C LYS A 18 -13.48 -6.64 8.74
N GLU A 19 -13.65 -7.36 7.64
CA GLU A 19 -14.58 -7.08 6.54
C GLU A 19 -14.25 -5.84 5.67
N GLU A 20 -13.17 -5.11 5.94
CA GLU A 20 -12.71 -4.03 5.06
C GLU A 20 -12.14 -4.59 3.75
N ASN A 21 -12.34 -3.86 2.64
CA ASN A 21 -11.70 -4.09 1.36
C ASN A 21 -10.42 -3.26 1.28
N VAL A 22 -9.28 -3.92 1.07
CA VAL A 22 -7.96 -3.27 1.10
C VAL A 22 -7.23 -3.54 -0.21
N GLN A 23 -6.74 -2.49 -0.88
CA GLN A 23 -5.84 -2.68 -2.02
C GLN A 23 -4.39 -2.61 -1.58
N VAL A 24 -3.57 -3.48 -2.15
CA VAL A 24 -2.11 -3.48 -1.99
C VAL A 24 -1.51 -3.25 -3.36
N TRP A 25 -0.89 -2.08 -3.56
CA TRP A 25 -0.31 -1.65 -4.82
C TRP A 25 1.20 -1.77 -4.74
N VAL A 26 1.78 -2.59 -5.60
CA VAL A 26 3.22 -2.89 -5.59
C VAL A 26 3.82 -2.90 -6.98
N ASP A 27 5.11 -2.63 -7.07
CA ASP A 27 5.89 -2.95 -8.26
C ASP A 27 6.24 -4.44 -8.29
N ASP A 28 6.57 -4.97 -9.48
CA ASP A 28 7.07 -6.34 -9.65
C ASP A 28 8.21 -6.66 -8.67
N ASP A 29 9.15 -5.73 -8.48
CA ASP A 29 10.30 -5.88 -7.58
C ASP A 29 9.91 -5.94 -6.09
N THR A 30 8.73 -5.44 -5.74
CA THR A 30 8.17 -5.43 -4.38
C THR A 30 7.05 -6.45 -4.19
N LEU A 31 6.86 -7.37 -5.15
CA LEU A 31 5.78 -8.34 -5.15
C LEU A 31 5.77 -9.21 -3.89
N GLU A 32 6.93 -9.65 -3.40
CA GLU A 32 7.00 -10.47 -2.19
C GLU A 32 6.54 -9.70 -0.94
N ILE A 33 6.85 -8.41 -0.84
CA ILE A 33 6.31 -7.53 0.22
C ILE A 33 4.78 -7.48 0.11
N GLY A 34 4.27 -7.30 -1.11
CA GLY A 34 2.82 -7.30 -1.39
C GLY A 34 2.13 -8.59 -0.95
N LYS A 35 2.71 -9.75 -1.25
CA LYS A 35 2.18 -11.06 -0.83
C LYS A 35 2.14 -11.22 0.69
N ILE A 36 3.16 -10.74 1.39
CA ILE A 36 3.20 -10.77 2.85
C ILE A 36 2.10 -9.89 3.44
N LEU A 37 1.90 -8.67 2.91
CA LEU A 37 0.82 -7.78 3.33
C LEU A 37 -0.56 -8.37 3.06
N VAL A 38 -0.79 -8.95 1.88
CA VAL A 38 -2.04 -9.66 1.53
C VAL A 38 -2.37 -10.73 2.57
N LYS A 39 -1.37 -11.52 2.97
CA LYS A 39 -1.55 -12.53 4.01
C LYS A 39 -1.91 -11.92 5.37
N GLU A 40 -1.22 -10.88 5.80
CA GLU A 40 -1.50 -10.22 7.08
C GLU A 40 -2.89 -9.56 7.11
N ILE A 41 -3.35 -9.00 5.98
CA ILE A 41 -4.70 -8.45 5.81
C ILE A 41 -5.76 -9.56 5.91
N GLN A 42 -5.53 -10.71 5.27
CA GLN A 42 -6.41 -11.88 5.39
C GLN A 42 -6.46 -12.40 6.82
N ASP A 43 -5.32 -12.48 7.49
CA ASP A 43 -5.22 -12.91 8.89
C ASP A 43 -5.93 -11.92 9.84
N ALA A 44 -6.08 -10.64 9.45
CA ALA A 44 -6.90 -9.64 10.13
C ALA A 44 -8.42 -9.74 9.81
N GLY A 45 -8.82 -10.60 8.88
CA GLY A 45 -10.21 -10.83 8.48
C GLY A 45 -10.75 -9.82 7.46
N ALA A 46 -9.87 -9.12 6.75
CA ALA A 46 -10.20 -8.19 5.66
C ALA A 46 -10.01 -8.87 4.28
N THR A 47 -10.54 -8.22 3.23
CA THR A 47 -10.48 -8.70 1.84
C THR A 47 -9.40 -7.92 1.07
N PRO A 48 -8.24 -8.52 0.78
CA PRO A 48 -7.21 -7.84 0.00
C PRO A 48 -7.45 -7.98 -1.52
N LEU A 49 -7.04 -6.94 -2.26
CA LEU A 49 -6.80 -6.98 -3.70
C LEU A 49 -5.34 -6.59 -3.96
N LEU A 50 -4.55 -7.50 -4.52
CA LEU A 50 -3.18 -7.21 -4.93
C LEU A 50 -3.16 -6.66 -6.36
N VAL A 51 -2.62 -5.45 -6.51
CA VAL A 51 -2.42 -4.78 -7.80
C VAL A 51 -0.92 -4.66 -8.01
N VAL A 52 -0.44 -5.24 -9.11
CA VAL A 52 0.99 -5.23 -9.47
C VAL A 52 1.20 -4.31 -10.65
N PHE A 53 2.15 -3.40 -10.53
CA PHE A 53 2.57 -2.46 -11.57
C PHE A 53 3.84 -2.99 -12.25
N PRO A 54 3.75 -3.47 -13.50
CA PRO A 54 4.92 -3.86 -14.24
C PRO A 54 5.76 -2.63 -14.60
N ASP A 55 7.08 -2.80 -14.62
CA ASP A 55 7.99 -1.71 -15.01
C ASP A 55 7.69 -1.14 -16.41
N SER A 56 7.23 -1.99 -17.33
CA SER A 56 6.87 -1.60 -18.70
C SER A 56 5.55 -0.82 -18.81
N ILE A 57 4.67 -0.94 -17.81
CA ILE A 57 3.32 -0.38 -17.81
C ILE A 57 3.09 0.27 -16.44
N ARG A 58 3.39 1.57 -16.36
CA ARG A 58 3.17 2.41 -15.18
C ARG A 58 1.75 3.02 -15.20
N PRO A 59 0.72 2.40 -14.56
CA PRO A 59 -0.66 2.84 -14.71
C PRO A 59 -0.94 4.13 -13.94
N ILE A 60 -0.18 4.39 -12.86
CA ILE A 60 -0.24 5.63 -12.09
C ILE A 60 -0.02 6.84 -13.00
N HIS A 61 0.97 6.80 -13.89
CA HIS A 61 1.20 7.87 -14.85
C HIS A 61 0.26 7.79 -16.08
N LYS A 62 0.10 6.60 -16.67
CA LYS A 62 -0.59 6.47 -17.96
C LYS A 62 -2.11 6.61 -17.87
N TYR A 63 -2.71 6.14 -16.78
CA TYR A 63 -4.16 6.05 -16.60
C TYR A 63 -4.59 6.33 -15.14
N PRO A 64 -4.17 7.47 -14.52
CA PRO A 64 -4.43 7.76 -13.11
C PRO A 64 -5.93 7.73 -12.77
N ASP A 65 -6.77 8.35 -13.60
CA ASP A 65 -8.21 8.44 -13.32
C ASP A 65 -8.89 7.07 -13.27
N ILE A 66 -8.49 6.16 -14.16
CA ILE A 66 -9.02 4.79 -14.19
C ILE A 66 -8.57 4.06 -12.92
N LEU A 67 -7.28 4.15 -12.59
CA LEU A 67 -6.71 3.52 -11.40
C LEU A 67 -7.40 4.03 -10.13
N PHE A 68 -7.52 5.34 -9.97
CA PHE A 68 -8.14 5.94 -8.79
C PHE A 68 -9.63 5.62 -8.72
N SER A 69 -10.35 5.59 -9.85
CA SER A 69 -11.75 5.18 -9.87
C SER A 69 -11.95 3.77 -9.31
N THR A 70 -11.08 2.82 -9.64
CA THR A 70 -11.16 1.45 -9.08
C THR A 70 -10.83 1.38 -7.59
N ALA A 71 -10.15 2.41 -7.06
CA ALA A 71 -9.73 2.47 -5.68
C ALA A 71 -10.78 3.12 -4.75
N LYS A 72 -11.74 3.87 -5.30
CA LYS A 72 -12.80 4.56 -4.53
C LYS A 72 -13.72 3.61 -3.77
N ASP A 73 -13.87 2.38 -4.24
CA ASP A 73 -14.73 1.36 -3.63
C ASP A 73 -14.00 0.55 -2.53
N THR A 74 -12.87 1.05 -2.03
CA THR A 74 -12.06 0.36 -1.01
C THR A 74 -11.91 1.19 0.25
N ASP A 75 -11.69 0.54 1.37
CA ASP A 75 -11.58 1.20 2.67
C ASP A 75 -10.16 1.72 2.90
N ALA A 76 -9.16 1.02 2.34
CA ALA A 76 -7.76 1.36 2.48
C ALA A 76 -6.91 0.92 1.27
N ILE A 77 -5.85 1.69 1.02
CA ILE A 77 -4.82 1.41 0.01
C ILE A 77 -3.46 1.45 0.69
N ILE A 78 -2.64 0.44 0.45
CA ILE A 78 -1.24 0.39 0.84
C ILE A 78 -0.41 0.35 -0.43
N THR A 79 0.36 1.39 -0.70
CA THR A 79 1.22 1.50 -1.89
C THR A 79 2.68 1.39 -1.48
N ILE A 80 3.38 0.37 -1.98
CA ILE A 80 4.82 0.14 -1.78
C ILE A 80 5.47 0.07 -3.15
N LEU A 81 6.23 1.10 -3.54
CA LEU A 81 6.93 1.14 -4.82
C LEU A 81 8.42 0.87 -4.63
N SER A 82 9.04 0.14 -5.56
CA SER A 82 10.50 -0.02 -5.58
C SER A 82 11.20 1.27 -6.01
N LYS A 83 10.49 2.12 -6.75
CA LYS A 83 10.96 3.41 -7.25
C LYS A 83 9.78 4.32 -7.60
N LEU A 84 10.01 5.62 -7.53
CA LEU A 84 9.08 6.63 -8.05
C LEU A 84 9.63 7.23 -9.33
N TYR A 85 8.88 7.15 -10.43
CA TYR A 85 9.26 7.77 -11.69
C TYR A 85 8.89 9.27 -11.70
N ASP A 86 9.68 10.09 -12.39
CA ASP A 86 9.46 11.54 -12.47
C ASP A 86 8.04 11.87 -12.96
N GLU A 87 7.56 11.13 -13.95
CA GLU A 87 6.25 11.31 -14.56
C GLU A 87 5.07 10.92 -13.65
N GLU A 88 5.34 10.25 -12.53
CA GLU A 88 4.33 9.80 -11.56
C GLU A 88 4.12 10.79 -10.42
N HIS A 89 5.00 11.78 -10.23
CA HIS A 89 4.88 12.73 -9.12
C HIS A 89 3.56 13.50 -9.15
N GLY A 90 3.18 14.03 -10.31
CA GLY A 90 1.92 14.77 -10.45
C GLY A 90 0.70 13.89 -10.20
N ALA A 91 0.71 12.65 -10.70
CA ALA A 91 -0.37 11.70 -10.51
C ALA A 91 -0.50 11.29 -9.03
N ASN A 92 0.59 10.96 -8.35
CA ASN A 92 0.57 10.60 -6.93
C ASN A 92 0.11 11.77 -6.04
N LEU A 93 0.55 13.00 -6.34
CA LEU A 93 0.06 14.19 -5.62
C LEU A 93 -1.44 14.40 -5.83
N SER A 94 -1.95 14.12 -7.04
CA SER A 94 -3.39 14.22 -7.33
C SER A 94 -4.24 13.11 -6.69
N ALA A 95 -3.63 11.98 -6.31
CA ALA A 95 -4.32 10.87 -5.67
C ALA A 95 -4.82 11.24 -4.26
N PHE A 96 -4.05 12.05 -3.53
CA PHE A 96 -4.36 12.42 -2.15
C PHE A 96 -5.75 13.05 -1.95
N PRO A 97 -6.13 14.13 -2.68
CA PRO A 97 -7.48 14.69 -2.54
C PRO A 97 -8.57 13.69 -2.95
N VAL A 98 -8.33 12.86 -3.98
CA VAL A 98 -9.31 11.87 -4.46
C VAL A 98 -9.63 10.82 -3.39
N PHE A 99 -8.59 10.29 -2.74
CA PHE A 99 -8.74 9.30 -1.68
C PHE A 99 -9.34 9.92 -0.41
N LEU A 100 -8.90 11.12 -0.05
CA LEU A 100 -9.44 11.84 1.11
C LEU A 100 -10.95 12.12 0.96
N GLU A 101 -11.38 12.62 -0.20
CA GLU A 101 -12.80 12.89 -0.49
C GLU A 101 -13.65 11.61 -0.51
N SER A 102 -13.04 10.48 -0.89
CA SER A 102 -13.71 9.18 -0.95
C SER A 102 -13.67 8.42 0.39
N GLY A 103 -13.01 8.99 1.42
CA GLY A 103 -12.85 8.35 2.74
C GLY A 103 -11.85 7.20 2.78
N VAL A 104 -11.06 7.02 1.72
CA VAL A 104 -10.06 5.95 1.58
C VAL A 104 -8.83 6.29 2.42
N ARG A 105 -8.41 5.39 3.30
CA ARG A 105 -7.14 5.53 4.03
C ARG A 105 -5.98 5.13 3.12
N TRP A 106 -4.95 5.95 3.02
CA TRP A 106 -3.83 5.69 2.11
C TRP A 106 -2.48 5.73 2.83
N ALA A 107 -1.72 4.63 2.71
CA ALA A 107 -0.30 4.57 3.01
C ALA A 107 0.50 4.52 1.71
N PHE A 108 1.60 5.26 1.67
CA PHE A 108 2.45 5.37 0.49
C PHE A 108 3.92 5.38 0.90
N THR A 109 4.72 4.56 0.23
CA THR A 109 6.18 4.58 0.28
C THR A 109 6.76 4.20 -1.08
N PHE A 110 7.96 4.69 -1.35
CA PHE A 110 8.74 4.41 -2.56
C PHE A 110 10.19 4.13 -2.16
N ASP A 111 11.05 3.80 -3.13
CA ASP A 111 12.43 3.36 -2.89
C ASP A 111 12.51 2.19 -1.89
N SER A 112 11.49 1.34 -1.90
CA SER A 112 11.29 0.29 -0.89
C SER A 112 11.76 -1.07 -1.40
N ASN A 113 12.39 -1.85 -0.54
CA ASN A 113 12.79 -3.23 -0.78
C ASN A 113 12.67 -4.04 0.53
N MET A 114 12.87 -5.37 0.47
CA MET A 114 12.69 -6.22 1.64
C MET A 114 13.61 -5.85 2.80
N ASP A 115 14.87 -5.52 2.53
CA ASP A 115 15.84 -5.15 3.55
C ASP A 115 15.35 -3.91 4.33
N ILE A 116 14.85 -2.89 3.63
CA ILE A 116 14.26 -1.69 4.24
C ILE A 116 13.04 -2.07 5.09
N MET A 117 12.14 -2.92 4.58
CA MET A 117 10.96 -3.34 5.34
C MET A 117 11.34 -4.08 6.63
N GLU A 118 12.36 -4.93 6.59
CA GLU A 118 12.78 -5.74 7.72
C GLU A 118 13.55 -4.94 8.79
N HIS A 119 14.32 -3.94 8.38
CA HIS A 119 15.27 -3.25 9.26
C HIS A 119 14.80 -1.85 9.68
N GLU A 120 14.09 -1.14 8.81
CA GLU A 120 13.75 0.28 9.00
C GLU A 120 12.29 0.50 9.44
N MET A 121 11.37 -0.41 9.10
CA MET A 121 9.95 -0.31 9.48
C MET A 121 9.65 -0.88 10.88
N THR A 122 10.49 -0.53 11.87
CA THR A 122 10.51 -1.13 13.22
C THR A 122 9.92 -0.26 14.32
N ALA A 123 8.96 0.62 14.02
CA ALA A 123 8.28 1.42 15.03
C ALA A 123 7.66 0.52 16.14
N ASP A 124 8.00 0.80 17.40
CA ASP A 124 7.45 0.11 18.57
C ASP A 124 6.23 0.87 19.08
N PHE A 125 5.06 0.25 18.93
CA PHE A 125 3.77 0.81 19.38
C PHE A 125 3.35 0.27 20.76
N LYS A 126 4.23 -0.42 21.50
CA LYS A 126 3.94 -0.94 22.85
C LYS A 126 4.13 0.08 23.98
N GLU A 127 4.64 1.27 23.70
CA GLU A 127 4.89 2.34 24.70
C GLU A 127 3.90 3.52 24.62
N ILE A 128 2.61 3.27 24.37
CA ILE A 128 1.57 4.32 24.42
C ILE A 128 0.55 4.01 25.52
#